data_AF-A0AA35R2F9-F1
#
_entry.id   AF-A0AA35R2F9-F1
#
_cell.length_a   1.000
_cell.length_b   1.000
_cell.length_c   1.000
_cell.angle_alpha   90.00
_cell.angle_beta   90.00
_cell.angle_gamma   90.00
#
_symmetry.space_group_name_H-M   'P 1'
#
loop_
_entity.id
_entity.type
_entity.pdbx_description
1 polymer ?
#
loop_
_entity_poly.entity_id
_entity_poly.type
_entity_poly.pdbx_seq_one_letter_code
_entity_poly.pdbx_strand_id
1 'polypeptide(L)'
;MASGALLWEPGLRVWLGLKGQWLPAWVSQVTSTAITFTSQYNGESYPLPRASLTSDYLMPMHQTSIDTVEDMANLGDLHEASILFNIQQRYLKDFIYVRSMLP
;
A
#
# COMPACT_ATOMS: atom_id res chain seq x y z
N MET A 1 -13.06 -23.53 8.00
CA MET A 1 -13.99 -22.58 8.66
C MET A 1 -13.18 -21.56 9.42
N ALA A 2 -12.93 -20.41 8.80
CA ALA A 2 -12.59 -19.13 9.42
C ALA A 2 -12.59 -18.12 8.26
N SER A 3 -13.72 -17.47 8.00
CA SER A 3 -13.73 -16.26 7.19
C SER A 3 -12.99 -15.21 8.02
N GLY A 4 -11.67 -15.12 7.85
CA GLY A 4 -10.83 -14.15 8.52
C GLY A 4 -11.23 -12.76 8.03
N ALA A 5 -12.19 -12.13 8.71
CA ALA A 5 -12.47 -10.72 8.51
C ALA A 5 -11.18 -9.97 8.84
N LEU A 6 -10.53 -9.41 7.82
CA LEU A 6 -9.37 -8.56 7.99
C LEU A 6 -9.73 -7.46 9.00
N LEU A 7 -9.15 -7.54 10.19
CA LEU A 7 -9.26 -6.51 11.19
C LEU A 7 -8.38 -5.36 10.74
N TRP A 8 -9.01 -4.29 10.27
CA TRP A 8 -8.32 -3.05 9.92
C TRP A 8 -7.87 -2.38 11.21
N GLU A 9 -6.57 -2.38 11.47
CA GLU A 9 -5.96 -1.80 12.67
C GLU A 9 -5.02 -0.65 12.29
N PRO A 10 -4.88 0.38 13.14
CA PRO A 10 -3.94 1.46 12.89
C PRO A 10 -2.52 0.94 12.63
N GLY A 11 -1.87 1.46 11.57
CA GLY A 11 -0.54 1.04 11.12
C GLY A 11 -0.55 0.08 9.93
N LEU A 12 -1.65 -0.63 9.68
CA LEU A 12 -1.73 -1.60 8.59
C LEU A 12 -1.55 -0.94 7.23
N ARG A 13 -0.67 -1.52 6.40
CA ARG A 13 -0.38 -1.08 5.03
C ARG A 13 -1.39 -1.68 4.07
N VAL A 14 -2.01 -0.83 3.26
CA VAL A 14 -3.10 -1.23 2.37
C VAL A 14 -2.98 -0.53 1.01
N TRP A 15 -3.42 -1.23 -0.02
CA TRP A 15 -3.81 -0.65 -1.28
C TRP A 15 -5.24 -0.15 -1.16
N LEU A 16 -5.45 1.14 -1.40
CA LEU A 16 -6.76 1.79 -1.40
C LEU A 16 -7.16 2.14 -2.83
N GLY A 17 -8.27 1.58 -3.29
CA GLY A 17 -8.83 1.83 -4.61
C GLY A 17 -9.75 3.04 -4.59
N LEU A 18 -9.32 4.17 -5.16
CA LEU A 18 -10.12 5.36 -5.33
C LEU A 18 -10.36 5.64 -6.82
N LYS A 19 -11.62 5.75 -7.23
CA LYS A 19 -12.02 6.12 -8.61
C LYS A 19 -11.35 5.25 -9.69
N GLY A 20 -11.10 3.97 -9.40
CA GLY A 20 -10.47 3.03 -10.33
C GLY A 20 -8.94 3.04 -10.35
N GLN A 21 -8.30 3.80 -9.45
CA GLN A 21 -6.84 3.78 -9.27
C GLN A 21 -6.49 3.32 -7.85
N TRP A 22 -5.46 2.48 -7.75
CA TRP A 22 -4.92 2.05 -6.47
C TRP A 22 -3.88 3.03 -5.97
N LEU A 23 -3.91 3.32 -4.68
CA LEU A 23 -2.89 4.11 -4.02
C LEU A 23 -2.39 3.40 -2.74
N PRO A 24 -1.11 3.52 -2.40
CA PRO A 24 -0.54 3.00 -1.18
C PRO A 24 -0.94 3.89 -0.01
N ALA A 25 -1.56 3.29 1.00
CA ALA A 25 -1.99 3.97 2.20
C ALA A 25 -1.68 3.14 3.44
N TRP A 26 -1.86 3.76 4.61
CA TRP A 26 -1.93 3.05 5.87
C TRP A 26 -3.18 3.44 6.64
N VAL A 27 -3.70 2.53 7.45
CA VAL A 27 -4.82 2.80 8.35
C VAL A 27 -4.33 3.72 9.46
N SER A 28 -4.80 4.97 9.50
CA SER A 28 -4.38 5.94 10.52
C SER A 28 -5.28 5.96 11.73
N GLN A 29 -6.59 5.77 11.53
CA GLN A 29 -7.56 5.75 12.61
C GLN A 29 -8.71 4.81 12.28
N VAL A 30 -9.20 4.11 13.30
CA VAL A 30 -10.35 3.21 13.21
C VAL A 30 -11.37 3.66 14.24
N THR A 31 -12.59 3.95 13.77
CA THR A 31 -13.73 4.29 14.64
C THR A 31 -14.84 3.26 14.45
N SER A 32 -15.93 3.40 15.21
CA SER A 32 -17.10 2.53 15.09
C SER A 32 -17.79 2.62 13.72
N THR A 33 -17.70 3.77 13.05
CA THR A 33 -18.45 4.05 11.80
C THR A 33 -17.57 4.23 10.58
N ALA A 34 -16.31 4.64 10.74
CA ALA A 34 -15.40 4.95 9.65
C ALA A 34 -13.96 4.50 9.93
N ILE A 35 -13.19 4.32 8.85
CA ILE A 35 -11.75 4.08 8.87
C ILE A 35 -11.08 5.19 8.07
N THR A 36 -10.06 5.81 8.66
CA THR A 36 -9.26 6.83 8.01
C THR A 36 -8.01 6.18 7.46
N PHE A 37 -7.76 6.38 6.17
CA PHE A 37 -6.56 5.96 5.48
C PHE A 37 -5.70 7.17 5.15
N THR A 38 -4.40 7.09 5.34
CA THR A 38 -3.48 8.17 5.01
C THR A 38 -2.56 7.73 3.88
N SER A 39 -2.54 8.50 2.80
CA SER A 39 -1.72 8.26 1.61
C SER A 39 -0.24 8.28 1.93
N GLN A 40 0.51 7.32 1.39
CA GLN A 40 1.97 7.27 1.49
C GLN A 40 2.67 8.22 0.52
N TYR A 41 1.95 8.83 -0.43
CA TYR A 41 2.53 9.76 -1.38
C TYR A 41 2.63 11.18 -0.83
N ASN A 42 1.52 11.69 -0.28
CA ASN A 42 1.37 13.12 0.07
C ASN A 42 0.86 13.33 1.51
N GLY A 43 0.56 12.26 2.26
CA GLY A 43 -0.01 12.35 3.60
C GLY A 43 -1.49 12.77 3.65
N GLU A 44 -2.16 12.83 2.50
CA GLU A 44 -3.60 13.14 2.44
C GLU A 44 -4.41 12.04 3.13
N SER A 45 -5.47 12.43 3.84
CA SER A 45 -6.30 11.51 4.62
C SER A 45 -7.67 11.31 3.98
N TYR A 46 -8.09 10.05 3.89
CA TYR A 46 -9.34 9.61 3.31
C TYR A 46 -10.18 8.89 4.38
N PRO A 47 -11.13 9.60 5.03
CA PRO A 47 -12.09 8.97 5.92
C PRO A 47 -13.16 8.27 5.09
N LEU A 48 -13.26 6.95 5.20
CA LEU A 48 -14.24 6.14 4.49
C LEU A 48 -15.17 5.42 5.45
N PRO A 49 -16.49 5.39 5.19
CA PRO A 49 -17.43 4.58 5.98
C PRO A 49 -17.03 3.11 5.98
N ARG A 50 -17.12 2.43 7.13
CA ARG A 50 -16.84 0.99 7.22
C ARG A 50 -17.69 0.17 6.26
N ALA A 51 -18.93 0.60 6.05
CA ALA A 51 -19.88 -0.04 5.16
C ALA A 51 -19.51 0.05 3.67
N SER A 52 -18.66 1.01 3.27
CA SER A 52 -18.20 1.15 1.88
C SER A 52 -16.90 0.39 1.59
N LEU A 53 -16.30 -0.25 2.60
CA LEU A 53 -15.04 -0.99 2.44
C LEU A 53 -15.35 -2.40 1.93
N THR A 54 -15.24 -2.58 0.63
CA THR A 54 -15.28 -3.90 -0.02
C THR A 54 -13.88 -4.34 -0.43
N SER A 55 -13.69 -5.64 -0.65
CA SER A 55 -12.43 -6.21 -1.16
C SER A 55 -12.00 -5.60 -2.50
N ASP A 56 -12.95 -5.05 -3.26
CA ASP A 56 -12.70 -4.48 -4.58
C ASP A 56 -11.97 -3.13 -4.51
N TYR A 57 -12.06 -2.44 -3.37
CA TYR A 57 -11.46 -1.12 -3.16
C TYR A 57 -10.44 -1.10 -2.02
N LEU A 58 -10.21 -2.23 -1.34
CA LEU A 58 -9.29 -2.29 -0.22
C LEU A 58 -8.62 -3.65 -0.11
N MET A 59 -7.28 -3.65 -0.17
CA MET A 59 -6.47 -4.86 -0.08
C MET A 59 -5.28 -4.63 0.85
N PRO A 60 -4.92 -5.56 1.75
CA PRO A 60 -3.64 -5.48 2.47
C PRO A 60 -2.47 -5.47 1.48
N MET A 61 -1.44 -4.66 1.74
CA MET A 61 -0.23 -4.71 0.93
C MET A 61 0.54 -5.99 1.22
N HIS A 62 1.02 -6.66 0.16
CA HIS A 62 1.97 -7.76 0.32
C HIS A 62 3.31 -7.24 0.86
N GLN A 63 4.01 -8.04 1.66
CA GLN A 63 5.25 -7.64 2.32
C GLN A 63 6.32 -7.13 1.33
N THR A 64 6.44 -7.77 0.17
CA THR A 64 7.36 -7.34 -0.90
C THR A 64 7.08 -5.94 -1.44
N SER A 65 5.83 -5.50 -1.43
CA SER A 65 5.43 -4.15 -1.87
C SER A 65 5.75 -3.10 -0.80
N ILE A 66 5.73 -3.51 0.48
CA ILE A 66 6.11 -2.65 1.61
C ILE A 66 7.63 -2.46 1.65
N ASP A 67 8.37 -3.55 1.52
CA ASP A 67 9.83 -3.55 1.64
C ASP A 67 10.55 -3.02 0.41
N THR A 68 9.84 -2.94 -0.72
CA THR A 68 10.38 -2.75 -2.07
C THR A 68 11.23 -3.93 -2.54
N VAL A 69 11.34 -4.12 -3.85
CA VAL A 69 12.11 -5.20 -4.47
C VAL A 69 13.02 -4.68 -5.57
N GLU A 70 14.16 -5.35 -5.74
CA GLU A 70 15.08 -5.05 -6.82
C GLU A 70 14.56 -5.51 -8.19
N ASP A 71 14.16 -6.78 -8.24
CA ASP A 71 13.48 -7.39 -9.39
C ASP A 71 11.96 -7.27 -9.21
N MET A 72 11.33 -6.48 -10.06
CA MET A 72 9.89 -6.20 -10.00
C MET A 72 9.03 -7.42 -10.32
N ALA A 73 9.60 -8.49 -10.89
CA ALA A 73 8.90 -9.77 -11.04
C ALA A 73 8.56 -10.43 -9.69
N ASN A 74 9.25 -10.04 -8.60
CA ASN A 74 9.02 -10.55 -7.25
C ASN A 74 7.98 -9.76 -6.44
N LEU A 75 7.32 -8.76 -7.03
CA LEU A 75 6.21 -8.08 -6.36
C LEU A 75 5.04 -9.06 -6.17
N GLY A 76 4.61 -9.25 -4.92
CA GLY A 76 3.42 -10.04 -4.59
C GLY A 76 2.10 -9.37 -4.99
N ASP A 77 2.10 -8.03 -5.13
CA ASP A 77 0.99 -7.28 -5.72
C ASP A 77 1.39 -6.88 -7.14
N LEU A 78 0.75 -7.43 -8.16
CA LEU A 78 1.08 -7.17 -9.58
C LEU A 78 0.02 -6.29 -10.26
N HIS A 79 -0.08 -5.03 -9.81
CA HIS A 79 -0.89 -4.00 -10.44
C HIS A 79 -0.07 -2.72 -10.65
N GLU A 80 -0.48 -1.82 -11.54
CA GLU A 80 0.33 -0.65 -11.93
C GLU A 80 0.79 0.21 -10.74
N ALA A 81 -0.06 0.37 -9.72
CA ALA A 81 0.28 1.16 -8.53
C ALA A 81 1.42 0.55 -7.68
N SER A 82 1.57 -0.79 -7.64
CA SER A 82 2.63 -1.43 -6.86
C SER A 82 3.99 -1.25 -7.52
N ILE A 83 4.03 -1.33 -8.85
CA ILE A 83 5.22 -1.06 -9.65
C ILE A 83 5.65 0.39 -9.48
N LEU A 84 4.71 1.34 -9.63
CA LEU A 84 4.99 2.77 -9.47
C LEU A 84 5.48 3.09 -8.05
N PHE A 85 4.81 2.54 -7.04
CA PHE A 85 5.22 2.73 -5.65
C PHE A 85 6.61 2.16 -5.38
N ASN A 86 6.92 0.96 -5.89
CA ASN A 86 8.25 0.35 -5.77
C ASN A 86 9.35 1.26 -6.36
N ILE A 87 9.14 1.78 -7.57
CA ILE A 87 10.09 2.69 -8.24
C ILE A 87 10.28 3.96 -7.42
N GLN A 88 9.19 4.59 -6.96
CA GLN A 88 9.26 5.82 -6.18
C GLN A 88 9.98 5.62 -4.85
N GLN A 89 9.67 4.55 -4.12
CA GLN A 89 10.32 4.26 -2.84
C GLN A 89 11.82 4.00 -3.01
N ARG A 90 12.22 3.31 -4.09
CA ARG A 90 13.64 3.13 -4.42
C ARG A 90 14.31 4.45 -4.78
N TYR A 91 13.62 5.32 -5.50
CA TYR A 91 14.10 6.67 -5.79
C TYR A 91 14.32 7.50 -4.52
N LEU A 92 13.34 7.54 -3.61
CA LEU A 92 13.42 8.31 -2.36
C LEU A 92 14.49 7.79 -1.38
N LYS A 93 14.88 6.52 -1.48
CA LYS A 93 15.91 5.88 -0.63
C LYS A 93 17.32 5.92 -1.25
N ASP A 94 17.53 6.68 -2.33
CA ASP A 94 18.77 6.74 -3.11
C ASP A 94 19.23 5.36 -3.67
N PHE A 95 18.32 4.39 -3.80
CA PHE A 95 18.57 3.09 -4.45
C PHE A 95 18.44 3.18 -5.98
N ILE A 96 18.97 4.25 -6.58
CA ILE A 96 18.81 4.61 -8.01
C ILE A 96 19.86 3.97 -8.94
N TYR A 97 20.31 2.75 -8.62
CA TYR A 97 21.44 2.06 -9.25
C TYR A 97 22.79 2.71 -8.96
N VAL A 98 23.45 2.25 -7.89
CA VAL A 98 24.92 2.16 -7.94
C VAL A 98 25.21 0.73 -8.33
N ARG A 99 25.46 0.48 -9.63
CA ARG A 99 26.28 -0.67 -10.01
C ARG A 99 27.50 -0.56 -9.12
N SER A 100 27.69 -1.49 -8.17
CA SER A 100 28.96 -1.60 -7.47
C SER A 100 30.01 -1.97 -8.52
N MET A 101 30.57 -0.97 -9.20
CA MET A 101 31.93 -1.08 -9.68
C MET A 101 32.76 -1.10 -8.41
N LEU A 102 33.10 -2.33 -8.02
CA LEU A 102 34.10 -2.67 -7.03
C LEU A 102 35.35 -1.80 -7.20
N PRO A 103 35.98 -1.33 -6.11
CA PRO A 103 37.43 -1.27 -6.05
C PRO A 103 38.03 -2.67 -5.80
#